data_AF-A0A7R9LN95-F1
#
_entry.id   AF-A0A7R9LN95-F1
#
_cell.length_a   1.000
_cell.length_b   1.000
_cell.length_c   1.000
_cell.angle_alpha   90.00
_cell.angle_beta   90.00
_cell.angle_gamma   90.00
#
_symmetry.space_group_name_H-M   'P 1'
#
loop_
_entity.id
_entity.type
_entity.pdbx_description
1 polymer ?
#
loop_
_entity_poly.entity_id
_entity_poly.type
_entity_poly.pdbx_seq_one_letter_code
_entity_poly.pdbx_strand_id
1 'polypeptide(L)'
;MQSGSSSWNFAHLLQIRSANRPERYDYGDPDTNLARHETPEPPPYDLSAINSTHVALIYTANDWLNPLDDVQRLKEHLKVKLLDDYQVPDETWNHMELVWAVETGQLVNPRVLNILKKVHDNENAIDNTKTNNTTNRIA
;
A
#
# COMPACT_ATOMS: atom_id res chain seq x y z
N MET A 1 -15.44 -17.32 -3.96
CA MET A 1 -14.68 -18.11 -4.96
C MET A 1 -13.24 -17.63 -4.89
N GLN A 2 -12.26 -18.52 -4.72
CA GLN A 2 -10.86 -18.14 -4.92
C GLN A 2 -10.70 -17.84 -6.42
N SER A 3 -10.30 -16.62 -6.76
CA SER A 3 -9.83 -16.32 -8.11
C SER A 3 -8.41 -16.87 -8.18
N GLY A 4 -8.13 -17.81 -9.09
CA GLY A 4 -6.85 -18.52 -9.13
C GLY A 4 -5.64 -17.58 -9.28
N SER A 5 -4.47 -18.05 -8.85
CA SER A 5 -3.18 -17.38 -9.05
C SER A 5 -2.14 -18.38 -9.58
N SER A 6 -1.02 -17.91 -10.10
CA SER A 6 0.04 -18.79 -10.61
C SER A 6 0.91 -19.31 -9.46
N SER A 7 1.45 -20.53 -9.62
CA SER A 7 2.42 -21.10 -8.66
C SER A 7 3.67 -20.21 -8.50
N TRP A 8 4.04 -19.49 -9.57
CA TRP A 8 5.13 -18.50 -9.55
C TRP A 8 4.86 -17.35 -8.58
N ASN A 9 3.62 -16.82 -8.57
CA ASN A 9 3.26 -15.74 -7.64
C ASN A 9 3.31 -16.21 -6.18
N PHE A 10 2.84 -17.44 -5.90
CA PHE A 10 2.94 -18.02 -4.57
C PHE A 10 4.40 -18.24 -4.14
N ALA A 11 5.24 -18.77 -5.04
CA ALA A 11 6.67 -18.92 -4.79
C ALA A 11 7.35 -17.57 -4.52
N HIS A 12 6.97 -16.51 -5.23
CA HIS A 12 7.52 -15.17 -5.02
C HIS A 12 7.20 -14.62 -3.63
N LEU A 13 5.95 -14.78 -3.17
CA LEU A 13 5.55 -14.35 -1.83
C LEU A 13 6.35 -15.08 -0.73
N LEU A 14 6.64 -16.36 -0.93
CA LEU A 14 7.51 -17.13 -0.02
C LEU A 14 8.96 -16.62 -0.06
N GLN A 15 9.50 -16.28 -1.24
CA GLN A 15 10.83 -15.68 -1.38
C GLN A 15 10.92 -14.36 -0.61
N ILE A 16 9.94 -13.45 -0.79
CA ILE A 16 9.90 -12.17 -0.09
C ILE A 16 9.89 -12.38 1.42
N ARG A 17 9.07 -13.33 1.92
CA ARG A 17 9.01 -13.66 3.35
C ARG A 17 10.33 -14.23 3.86
N SER A 18 10.98 -15.09 3.09
CA SER A 18 12.26 -15.71 3.45
C SER A 18 13.42 -14.72 3.44
N ALA A 19 13.48 -13.84 2.44
CA ALA A 19 14.49 -12.81 2.29
C ALA A 19 14.28 -11.63 3.24
N ASN A 20 13.08 -11.53 3.84
CA ASN A 20 12.67 -10.45 4.73
C ASN A 20 12.85 -9.05 4.09
N ARG A 21 12.70 -8.98 2.77
CA ARG A 21 12.81 -7.76 1.97
C ARG A 21 11.95 -7.86 0.71
N PRO A 22 11.18 -6.83 0.34
CA PRO A 22 10.50 -6.80 -0.95
C PRO A 22 11.51 -6.70 -2.09
N GLU A 23 11.56 -7.74 -2.92
CA GLU A 23 12.47 -7.82 -4.07
C GLU A 23 11.80 -8.47 -5.27
N ARG A 24 12.44 -8.35 -6.44
CA ARG A 24 11.99 -9.04 -7.65
C ARG A 24 12.07 -10.56 -7.49
N TYR A 25 11.37 -11.28 -8.35
CA TYR A 25 11.38 -12.74 -8.32
C TYR A 25 12.79 -13.29 -8.52
N ASP A 26 13.22 -14.18 -7.64
CA ASP A 26 14.48 -14.90 -7.79
C ASP A 26 14.24 -16.17 -8.62
N TYR A 27 14.88 -16.26 -9.79
CA TYR A 27 14.77 -17.43 -10.65
C TYR A 27 15.60 -18.62 -10.14
N GLY A 28 16.40 -18.45 -9.09
CA GLY A 28 17.26 -19.47 -8.51
C GLY A 28 18.52 -19.78 -9.32
N ASP A 29 18.71 -19.07 -10.43
CA ASP A 29 19.83 -19.19 -11.36
C ASP A 29 20.40 -17.79 -11.68
N PRO A 30 21.69 -17.52 -11.37
CA PRO A 30 22.30 -16.20 -11.58
C PRO A 30 22.28 -15.72 -13.03
N ASP A 31 22.45 -16.62 -14.02
CA ASP A 31 22.44 -16.25 -15.44
C ASP A 31 21.04 -15.82 -15.89
N THR A 32 20.00 -16.52 -15.41
CA THR A 32 18.60 -16.16 -15.63
C THR A 32 18.25 -14.84 -14.94
N ASN A 33 18.69 -14.62 -13.70
CA ASN A 33 18.51 -13.35 -13.00
C ASN A 33 19.20 -12.22 -13.76
N LEU A 34 20.45 -12.42 -14.22
CA LEU A 34 21.18 -11.44 -15.01
C LEU A 34 20.44 -11.08 -16.31
N ALA A 35 19.91 -12.09 -17.02
CA ALA A 35 19.13 -11.87 -18.23
C ALA A 35 17.79 -11.15 -18.00
N ARG A 36 17.22 -11.25 -16.80
CA ARG A 36 15.89 -10.68 -16.45
C ARG A 36 15.97 -9.33 -15.76
N HIS A 37 17.00 -9.13 -14.94
CA HIS A 37 17.13 -8.01 -14.01
C HIS A 37 18.45 -7.23 -14.18
N GLU A 38 19.29 -7.60 -15.14
CA GLU A 38 20.62 -7.01 -15.39
C GLU A 38 21.59 -7.17 -14.19
N THR A 39 21.21 -8.00 -13.23
CA THR A 39 21.92 -8.27 -11.99
C THR A 39 21.79 -9.76 -11.64
N PRO A 40 22.85 -10.41 -11.12
CA PRO A 40 22.80 -11.83 -10.79
C PRO A 40 21.93 -12.12 -9.55
N GLU A 41 21.72 -11.12 -8.69
CA GLU A 41 20.79 -11.17 -7.56
C GLU A 41 19.53 -10.35 -7.87
N PRO A 42 18.34 -10.79 -7.42
CA PRO A 42 17.11 -10.03 -7.63
C PRO A 42 17.20 -8.66 -6.94
N PRO A 43 16.99 -7.55 -7.67
CA PRO A 43 17.08 -6.23 -7.06
C PRO A 43 15.88 -5.96 -6.13
N PRO A 44 16.09 -5.28 -4.99
CA PRO A 44 15.01 -4.89 -4.09
C PRO A 44 14.12 -3.81 -4.72
N TYR A 45 12.87 -3.71 -4.27
CA TYR A 45 12.02 -2.57 -4.59
C TYR A 45 12.38 -1.39 -3.69
N ASP A 46 12.76 -0.26 -4.29
CA ASP A 46 13.02 0.97 -3.55
C ASP A 46 11.71 1.62 -3.10
N LEU A 47 11.27 1.29 -1.88
CA LEU A 47 10.09 1.88 -1.26
C LEU A 47 10.22 3.40 -1.06
N SER A 48 11.45 3.93 -1.03
CA SER A 48 11.67 5.37 -0.89
C SER A 48 11.42 6.15 -2.18
N ALA A 49 11.29 5.46 -3.32
CA ALA A 49 10.84 6.04 -4.57
C ALA A 49 9.32 6.36 -4.56
N ILE A 50 8.57 5.87 -3.57
CA ILE A 50 7.15 6.21 -3.38
C ILE A 50 7.05 7.67 -2.90
N ASN A 51 6.74 8.57 -3.83
CA ASN A 51 6.64 10.01 -3.59
C ASN A 51 5.19 10.53 -3.43
N SER A 52 4.19 9.66 -3.61
CA SER A 52 2.78 10.03 -3.49
C SER A 52 2.38 10.26 -2.04
N THR A 53 1.83 11.43 -1.73
CA THR A 53 1.21 11.72 -0.43
C THR A 53 -0.25 11.26 -0.36
N HIS A 54 -0.78 10.64 -1.41
CA HIS A 54 -2.16 10.14 -1.48
C HIS A 54 -2.22 8.65 -1.12
N VAL A 55 -1.62 8.30 0.03
CA VAL A 55 -1.55 6.93 0.53
C VAL A 55 -2.14 6.89 1.92
N ALA A 56 -3.03 5.92 2.18
CA ALA A 56 -3.55 5.61 3.50
C ALA A 56 -3.27 4.14 3.83
N LEU A 57 -2.89 3.87 5.07
CA LEU A 57 -2.70 2.51 5.56
C LEU A 57 -3.87 2.13 6.47
N ILE A 58 -4.50 0.99 6.18
CA ILE A 58 -5.54 0.39 7.01
C ILE A 58 -5.15 -1.06 7.23
N TYR A 59 -4.96 -1.45 8.49
CA TYR A 59 -4.43 -2.77 8.85
C TYR A 59 -5.00 -3.27 10.18
N THR A 60 -4.84 -4.55 10.47
CA THR A 60 -5.33 -5.21 11.69
C THR A 60 -4.18 -5.75 12.53
N ALA A 61 -4.40 -5.96 13.83
CA ALA A 61 -3.33 -6.37 14.75
C ALA A 61 -2.94 -7.84 14.60
N ASN A 62 -3.88 -8.71 14.23
CA ASN A 62 -3.70 -10.16 14.17
C ASN A 62 -3.64 -10.68 12.71
N ASP A 63 -3.05 -9.88 11.81
CA ASP A 63 -2.85 -10.26 10.41
C ASP A 63 -1.60 -11.13 10.24
N TRP A 64 -1.78 -12.43 9.94
CA TRP A 64 -0.67 -13.35 9.70
C TRP A 64 0.03 -13.13 8.34
N LEU A 65 -0.69 -12.58 7.35
CA LEU A 65 -0.12 -12.28 6.04
C LEU A 65 0.66 -10.97 6.05
N ASN A 66 0.22 -9.98 6.84
CA ASN A 66 0.91 -8.71 7.06
C ASN A 66 1.13 -8.43 8.57
N PRO A 67 2.13 -9.05 9.21
CA PRO A 67 2.44 -8.78 10.60
C PRO A 67 2.71 -7.30 10.87
N LEU A 68 2.41 -6.83 12.08
CA LEU A 68 2.60 -5.43 12.47
C LEU A 68 4.05 -4.94 12.28
N ASP A 69 5.03 -5.80 12.49
CA ASP A 69 6.45 -5.47 12.27
C ASP A 69 6.73 -5.08 10.80
N ASP A 70 6.10 -5.75 9.84
CA ASP A 70 6.24 -5.44 8.42
C ASP A 70 5.51 -4.15 8.04
N VAL A 71 4.36 -3.88 8.67
CA VAL A 71 3.66 -2.59 8.53
C VAL A 71 4.51 -1.44 9.08
N GLN A 72 5.17 -1.63 10.23
CA GLN A 72 6.07 -0.64 10.81
C GLN A 72 7.28 -0.39 9.90
N ARG A 73 7.92 -1.45 9.38
CA ARG A 73 8.99 -1.31 8.40
C ARG A 73 8.55 -0.56 7.15
N LEU A 74 7.37 -0.85 6.61
CA LEU A 74 6.82 -0.11 5.48
C LEU A 74 6.71 1.39 5.82
N LYS A 75 6.17 1.73 6.99
CA LYS A 75 6.02 3.11 7.45
C LYS A 75 7.36 3.83 7.61
N GLU A 76 8.39 3.15 8.11
CA GLU A 76 9.74 3.71 8.24
C GLU A 76 10.39 4.01 6.88
N HIS A 77 10.11 3.20 5.86
CA HIS A 77 10.66 3.40 4.52
C HIS A 77 9.87 4.43 3.70
N LEU A 78 8.59 4.63 4.00
CA LEU A 78 7.76 5.65 3.36
C LEU A 78 8.17 7.05 3.88
N LYS A 79 8.86 7.81 3.03
CA LYS A 79 9.34 9.16 3.34
C LYS A 79 8.26 10.25 3.20
N VAL A 80 7.01 9.85 2.95
CA VAL A 80 5.89 10.73 2.64
C VAL A 80 4.85 10.72 3.74
N LYS A 81 4.16 11.85 3.91
CA LYS A 81 3.03 11.92 4.83
C LYS A 81 1.86 11.10 4.28
N LEU A 82 1.34 10.19 5.11
CA LEU A 82 0.14 9.43 4.83
C LEU A 82 -1.11 10.31 5.02
N LEU A 83 -2.14 10.07 4.21
CA LEU A 83 -3.49 10.62 4.39
C LEU A 83 -4.12 10.10 5.68
N ASP A 84 -3.85 8.83 5.98
CA ASP A 84 -4.33 8.15 7.17
C ASP A 84 -3.46 6.94 7.50
N ASP A 85 -3.47 6.57 8.77
CA ASP A 85 -2.71 5.48 9.35
C ASP A 85 -3.58 4.87 10.45
N TYR A 86 -4.35 3.86 10.06
CA TYR A 86 -5.46 3.35 10.84
C TYR A 86 -5.33 1.85 11.10
N GLN A 87 -4.92 1.53 12.32
CA GLN A 87 -5.10 0.20 12.87
C GLN A 87 -6.56 0.02 13.28
N VAL A 88 -7.21 -1.02 12.77
CA VAL A 88 -8.56 -1.38 13.20
C VAL A 88 -8.53 -1.73 14.70
N PRO A 89 -9.43 -1.16 15.51
CA PRO A 89 -9.36 -1.27 16.98
C PRO A 89 -9.71 -2.67 17.51
N ASP A 90 -10.34 -3.52 16.72
CA ASP A 90 -10.65 -4.90 17.10
C ASP A 90 -9.40 -5.78 16.91
N GLU A 91 -8.73 -6.09 18.02
CA GLU A 91 -7.50 -6.89 18.03
C GLU A 91 -7.71 -8.34 17.57
N THR A 92 -8.95 -8.81 17.50
CA THR A 92 -9.25 -10.18 17.05
C THR A 92 -9.22 -10.30 15.53
N TRP A 93 -9.26 -9.19 14.80
CA TRP A 93 -9.29 -9.18 13.35
C TRP A 93 -7.96 -9.60 12.75
N ASN A 94 -8.04 -10.53 11.80
CA ASN A 94 -6.93 -10.94 10.95
C ASN A 94 -7.06 -10.28 9.57
N HIS A 95 -6.39 -10.87 8.58
CA HIS A 95 -6.36 -10.38 7.20
C HIS A 95 -7.74 -10.32 6.54
N MET A 96 -8.58 -11.33 6.80
CA MET A 96 -9.83 -11.52 6.05
C MET A 96 -10.97 -10.63 6.56
N GLU A 97 -10.96 -10.25 7.83
CA GLU A 97 -12.00 -9.41 8.43
C GLU A 97 -12.00 -7.99 7.85
N LEU A 98 -10.87 -7.51 7.30
CA LEU A 98 -10.83 -6.26 6.55
C LEU A 98 -11.81 -6.23 5.38
N VAL A 99 -12.21 -7.39 4.84
CA VAL A 99 -13.09 -7.51 3.67
C VAL A 99 -14.41 -8.21 4.03
N TRP A 100 -14.40 -9.21 4.91
CA TRP A 100 -15.53 -10.12 5.11
C TRP A 100 -16.24 -10.01 6.45
N ALA A 101 -15.71 -9.26 7.42
CA ALA A 101 -16.42 -9.09 8.68
C ALA A 101 -17.75 -8.35 8.46
N VAL A 102 -18.76 -8.69 9.26
CA VAL A 102 -20.05 -7.99 9.21
C VAL A 102 -19.87 -6.52 9.61
N GLU A 103 -18.93 -6.28 10.51
CA GLU A 103 -18.58 -5.00 11.09
C GLU A 103 -17.63 -4.18 10.19
N THR A 104 -17.14 -4.71 9.06
CA THR A 104 -16.33 -3.94 8.07
C THR A 104 -17.07 -2.69 7.61
N GLY A 105 -18.40 -2.78 7.46
CA GLY A 105 -19.27 -1.66 7.13
C GLY A 105 -19.29 -0.54 8.17
N GLN A 106 -18.87 -0.82 9.40
CA GLN A 106 -18.86 0.13 10.52
C GLN A 106 -17.45 0.60 10.88
N LEU A 107 -16.46 -0.30 10.85
CA LEU A 107 -15.11 -0.02 11.31
C LEU A 107 -14.17 0.46 10.19
N VAL A 108 -14.32 -0.05 8.97
CA VAL A 108 -13.38 0.23 7.86
C VAL A 108 -14.01 1.15 6.81
N ASN A 109 -15.19 0.80 6.29
CA ASN A 109 -15.80 1.52 5.17
C ASN A 109 -16.05 3.01 5.45
N PRO A 110 -16.55 3.42 6.63
CA PRO A 110 -16.73 4.85 6.93
C PRO A 110 -15.40 5.62 6.96
N ARG A 111 -14.31 4.96 7.37
CA ARG A 111 -12.97 5.54 7.36
C ARG A 111 -12.50 5.79 5.93
N VAL A 112 -12.62 4.77 5.06
CA VAL A 112 -12.29 4.88 3.63
C VAL A 112 -13.09 5.99 2.95
N LEU A 113 -14.41 6.02 3.15
CA LEU A 113 -15.28 7.06 2.57
C LEU A 113 -14.87 8.47 3.03
N ASN A 114 -14.52 8.64 4.30
CA ASN A 114 -14.03 9.91 4.81
C ASN A 114 -12.69 10.33 4.21
N ILE A 115 -11.76 9.40 3.99
CA ILE A 115 -10.48 9.69 3.32
C ILE A 115 -10.75 10.17 1.89
N LEU A 116 -11.56 9.43 1.13
CA LEU A 116 -11.89 9.77 -0.25
C LEU A 116 -12.61 11.13 -0.35
N LYS A 117 -13.56 11.39 0.55
CA LYS A 117 -14.26 12.68 0.62
C LYS A 117 -13.27 13.84 0.88
N LYS A 118 -12.36 13.70 1.84
CA LYS A 118 -11.36 14.74 2.14
C LYS A 118 -10.47 15.03 0.94
N VAL A 119 -10.03 14.01 0.22
CA VAL A 119 -9.21 14.19 -0.99
C VAL A 119 -10.01 14.95 -2.05
N HIS A 120 -11.24 14.52 -2.33
CA HIS A 120 -12.12 15.18 -3.30
C HIS A 120 -12.40 16.66 -2.96
N ASP A 121 -12.76 16.94 -1.71
CA ASP A 121 -13.07 18.30 -1.26
C ASP A 121 -11.83 19.23 -1.36
N ASN A 122 -10.63 18.71 -1.04
CA ASN A 122 -9.38 19.46 -1.15
C ASN A 122 -9.01 19.76 -2.61
N GLU A 123 -9.20 18.82 -3.53
CA GLU A 123 -8.97 19.02 -4.96
C GLU A 123 -9.89 20.12 -5.53
N ASN A 124 -11.18 20.08 -5.19
CA ASN A 124 -12.15 21.10 -5.58
C ASN A 124 -11.81 22.49 -5.03
N ALA A 125 -11.32 22.57 -3.78
CA ALA A 125 -10.91 23.84 -3.19
C ALA A 125 -9.69 24.46 -3.90
N ILE A 126 -8.72 23.62 -4.30
CA ILE A 126 -7.54 24.05 -5.07
C ILE A 126 -7.95 24.57 -6.45
N ASP A 127 -8.84 23.86 -7.15
CA ASP A 127 -9.29 24.25 -8.48
C ASP A 127 -10.03 25.59 -8.47
N ASN A 128 -11.00 25.75 -7.56
CA ASN A 128 -11.73 27.01 -7.38
C ASN A 128 -10.80 28.20 -7.08
N THR A 129 -9.74 27.98 -6.31
CA THR A 129 -8.75 29.03 -6.00
C THR A 129 -7.92 29.44 -7.22
N LYS A 130 -7.53 28.47 -8.07
CA LYS A 130 -6.79 28.75 -9.32
C LYS A 130 -7.65 29.54 -10.31
N THR A 131 -8.93 29.19 -10.43
CA THR A 131 -9.88 29.87 -11.32
C THR A 131 -10.05 31.33 -10.91
N ASN A 132 -10.30 31.59 -9.63
CA ASN A 132 -10.47 32.96 -9.10
C ASN A 132 -9.22 33.84 -9.27
N ASN A 133 -8.03 33.27 -9.07
CA ASN A 133 -6.77 34.01 -9.26
C ASN A 133 -6.46 34.31 -10.73
N THR A 134 -6.93 33.48 -11.66
CA THR A 134 -6.78 33.72 -13.10
C THR A 134 -7.71 34.84 -13.56
N THR A 135 -8.98 34.83 -13.13
CA THR A 135 -9.95 35.88 -13.44
C THR A 135 -9.54 37.25 -12.89
N ASN A 136 -8.95 37.31 -11.70
CA ASN A 136 -8.49 38.57 -11.11
C ASN A 136 -7.19 39.14 -11.72
N ARG A 137 -6.50 38.41 -12.60
CA ARG A 137 -5.27 38.87 -13.30
C ARG A 137 -5.53 39.44 -14.70
N ILE A 138 -6.73 39.29 -15.23
CA ILE A 138 -7.15 39.73 -16.58
C ILE A 138 -8.12 40.94 -16.54
N ALA A 139 -8.34 41.50 -15.36
CA ALA A 139 -9.05 42.77 -15.13
C ALA A 139 -8.05 43.84 -14.68
#